data_AF-A0A918SAZ7-F1
#
_entry.id   AF-A0A918SAZ7-F1
#
_cell.length_a   1.000
_cell.length_b   1.000
_cell.length_c   1.000
_cell.angle_alpha   90.00
_cell.angle_beta   90.00
_cell.angle_gamma   90.00
#
_symmetry.space_group_name_H-M   'P 1'
#
loop_
_entity.id
_entity.type
_entity.pdbx_description
1 polymer ?
#
loop_
_entity_poly.entity_id
_entity_poly.type
_entity_poly.pdbx_seq_one_letter_code
_entity_poly.pdbx_strand_id
1 'polypeptide(L)'
;MKRYVITAILILLKMNSYSQIPIEKSKDYLFQIQENYIRTYRIFPTGNMWYFIKLNTQTGEMWQIEFDQNKTKISEIPLNSLALNEEQIEMDNRFTLFPTQNNWTFLLLDQLYGKIWQVNWDTKPEKNEIVPLNNSSLIEEQKEIESRFTLYPTQNSWNFLLLDKIDGRLWQIRRSKKSGGKEIIPIQ
;
A
#
# COMPACT_ATOMS: atom_id res chain seq x y z
N MET A 1 18.32 29.26 42.06
CA MET A 1 18.81 28.86 40.72
C MET A 1 18.66 27.37 40.43
N LYS A 2 19.17 26.45 41.27
CA LYS A 2 19.10 24.98 41.02
C LYS A 2 17.68 24.41 40.79
N ARG A 3 16.65 24.89 41.50
CA ARG A 3 15.26 24.40 41.36
C ARG A 3 14.61 24.73 40.01
N TYR A 4 14.91 25.91 39.46
CA TYR A 4 14.40 26.34 38.14
C TYR A 4 15.13 25.65 36.98
N VAL A 5 16.41 25.31 37.17
CA VAL A 5 17.18 24.51 36.20
C VAL A 5 16.63 23.08 36.10
N ILE A 6 16.28 22.46 37.23
CA ILE A 6 15.69 21.10 37.24
C ILE A 6 14.31 21.08 36.57
N THR A 7 13.48 22.12 36.78
CA THR A 7 12.17 22.22 36.11
C THR A 7 12.31 22.45 34.61
N ALA A 8 13.26 23.28 34.17
CA ALA A 8 13.53 23.49 32.75
C ALA A 8 14.00 22.20 32.04
N ILE A 9 14.85 21.41 32.70
CA ILE A 9 15.34 20.12 32.17
C ILE A 9 14.19 19.11 32.04
N LEU A 10 13.27 19.05 33.00
CA LEU A 10 12.09 18.17 32.93
C LEU A 10 11.11 18.56 31.82
N ILE A 11 10.99 19.85 31.50
CA ILE A 11 10.17 20.34 30.37
C ILE A 11 10.83 19.97 29.03
N LEU A 12 12.15 20.13 28.91
CA LEU A 12 12.91 19.77 27.72
C LEU A 12 12.93 18.25 27.45
N LEU A 13 12.92 17.42 28.49
CA LEU A 13 12.77 15.95 28.36
C LEU A 13 11.38 15.56 27.81
N LYS A 14 10.31 16.27 28.21
CA LYS A 14 8.96 16.00 27.66
C LYS A 14 8.81 16.38 26.19
N MET A 15 9.57 17.34 25.69
CA MET A 15 9.53 17.75 24.28
C MET A 15 10.24 16.76 23.35
N ASN A 16 11.18 15.95 23.85
CA ASN A 16 11.86 14.93 23.06
C ASN A 16 11.07 13.61 22.93
N SER A 17 9.84 13.55 23.47
CA SER A 17 8.96 12.38 23.36
C SER A 17 7.90 12.48 22.26
N TYR A 18 7.98 13.48 21.37
CA TYR A 18 7.21 13.42 20.13
C TYR A 18 7.83 12.39 19.20
N SER A 19 7.37 11.15 19.34
CA SER A 19 7.57 10.08 18.37
C SER A 19 7.18 10.57 16.97
N GLN A 20 8.14 10.74 16.07
CA GLN A 20 7.86 11.02 14.66
C GLN A 20 7.42 9.74 13.95
N ILE A 21 6.13 9.43 13.91
CA ILE A 21 5.55 8.36 13.06
C ILE A 21 4.12 8.82 12.76
N PRO A 22 3.55 8.85 11.52
CA PRO A 22 3.83 8.08 10.29
C PRO A 22 4.01 8.93 9.00
N ILE A 23 4.24 10.24 9.11
CA ILE A 23 4.24 11.18 7.97
C ILE A 23 5.37 10.89 6.98
N GLU A 24 6.52 10.40 7.44
CA GLU A 24 7.69 10.08 6.61
C GLU A 24 7.43 8.92 5.63
N LYS A 25 6.82 7.82 6.12
CA LYS A 25 6.39 6.68 5.28
C LYS A 25 5.40 7.09 4.19
N SER A 26 4.52 8.07 4.48
CA SER A 26 3.58 8.61 3.48
C SER A 26 4.24 9.54 2.47
N LYS A 27 5.29 10.28 2.86
CA LYS A 27 6.05 11.15 1.95
C LYS A 27 6.88 10.35 0.96
N ASP A 28 7.56 9.30 1.39
CA ASP A 28 8.30 8.40 0.50
C ASP A 28 7.37 7.72 -0.51
N TYR A 29 6.15 7.36 -0.06
CA TYR A 29 5.12 6.82 -0.94
C TYR A 29 4.68 7.82 -2.01
N LEU A 30 4.40 9.07 -1.62
CA LEU A 30 4.04 10.14 -2.57
C LEU A 30 5.19 10.47 -3.52
N PHE A 31 6.45 10.38 -3.08
CA PHE A 31 7.62 10.58 -3.92
C PHE A 31 7.76 9.48 -4.99
N GLN A 32 7.38 8.24 -4.69
CA GLN A 32 7.33 7.16 -5.69
C GLN A 32 6.27 7.35 -6.79
N ILE A 33 5.25 8.19 -6.56
CA ILE A 33 4.21 8.50 -7.57
C ILE A 33 4.76 9.47 -8.64
N GLN A 34 5.89 10.14 -8.38
CA GLN A 34 6.31 11.31 -9.13
C GLN A 34 7.38 11.08 -10.22
N GLU A 35 7.31 9.98 -10.99
CA GLU A 35 8.12 9.84 -12.21
C GLU A 35 7.35 9.22 -13.38
N ASN A 36 7.26 10.00 -14.48
CA ASN A 36 6.68 9.70 -15.80
C ASN A 36 7.45 8.62 -16.60
N TYR A 37 7.90 7.53 -15.96
CA TYR A 37 8.56 6.44 -16.66
C TYR A 37 7.70 5.18 -16.62
N ILE A 38 7.54 4.54 -17.79
CA ILE A 38 6.88 3.25 -17.94
C ILE A 38 7.63 2.22 -17.09
N ARG A 39 6.98 1.68 -16.06
CA ARG A 39 7.55 0.63 -15.19
C ARG A 39 6.62 -0.56 -15.13
N THR A 40 6.77 -1.49 -16.07
CA THR A 40 6.09 -2.80 -16.04
C THR A 40 6.35 -3.55 -14.74
N TYR A 41 7.53 -3.36 -14.11
CA TYR A 41 7.83 -3.94 -12.81
C TYR A 41 8.26 -2.88 -11.79
N ARG A 42 7.82 -3.03 -10.54
CA ARG A 42 8.19 -2.19 -9.39
C ARG A 42 8.52 -3.03 -8.17
N ILE A 43 9.46 -2.57 -7.34
CA ILE A 43 9.83 -3.21 -6.08
C ILE A 43 9.30 -2.36 -4.93
N PHE A 44 8.65 -3.00 -3.97
CA PHE A 44 8.11 -2.39 -2.76
C PHE A 44 8.81 -2.96 -1.53
N PRO A 45 9.41 -2.14 -0.66
CA PRO A 45 10.00 -2.61 0.58
C PRO A 45 8.91 -3.06 1.55
N THR A 46 9.17 -4.16 2.25
CA THR A 46 8.33 -4.57 3.39
C THR A 46 8.84 -3.96 4.69
N GLY A 47 8.16 -4.22 5.81
CA GLY A 47 8.72 -3.85 7.13
C GLY A 47 9.86 -4.75 7.61
N ASN A 48 10.20 -5.81 6.88
CA ASN A 48 11.36 -6.65 7.15
C ASN A 48 12.43 -6.36 6.09
N MET A 49 13.63 -5.96 6.52
CA MET A 49 14.72 -5.55 5.64
C MET A 49 15.22 -6.65 4.67
N TRP A 50 14.85 -7.91 4.92
CA TRP A 50 15.24 -9.05 4.09
C TRP A 50 14.21 -9.40 3.01
N TYR A 51 13.02 -8.80 3.04
CA TYR A 51 11.91 -9.13 2.16
C TYR A 51 11.39 -7.91 1.41
N PHE A 52 11.17 -8.09 0.11
CA PHE A 52 10.55 -7.11 -0.78
C PHE A 52 9.44 -7.78 -1.59
N ILE A 53 8.55 -6.96 -2.15
CA ILE A 53 7.56 -7.44 -3.12
C ILE A 53 7.89 -6.83 -4.47
N LYS A 54 8.17 -7.68 -5.46
CA LYS A 54 8.19 -7.30 -6.87
C LYS A 54 6.77 -7.40 -7.40
N LEU A 55 6.30 -6.37 -8.08
CA LEU A 55 4.96 -6.28 -8.67
C LEU A 55 5.10 -6.07 -10.19
N ASN A 56 4.39 -6.88 -10.98
CA ASN A 56 4.05 -6.54 -12.35
C ASN A 56 2.89 -5.53 -12.32
N THR A 57 3.15 -4.29 -12.73
CA THR A 57 2.19 -3.19 -12.66
C THR A 57 1.11 -3.27 -13.74
N GLN A 58 1.29 -4.10 -14.77
CA GLN A 58 0.28 -4.32 -15.80
C GLN A 58 -0.73 -5.40 -15.38
N THR A 59 -0.23 -6.50 -14.79
CA THR A 59 -1.03 -7.70 -14.53
C THR A 59 -1.43 -7.89 -13.07
N GLY A 60 -0.73 -7.26 -12.13
CA GLY A 60 -0.96 -7.45 -10.69
C GLY A 60 -0.31 -8.73 -10.13
N GLU A 61 0.49 -9.44 -10.92
CA GLU A 61 1.32 -10.54 -10.44
C GLU A 61 2.41 -10.03 -9.51
N MET A 62 2.66 -10.77 -8.44
CA MET A 62 3.63 -10.40 -7.42
C MET A 62 4.53 -11.55 -7.06
N TRP A 63 5.75 -11.21 -6.67
CA TRP A 63 6.74 -12.13 -6.15
C TRP A 63 7.34 -11.56 -4.86
N GLN A 64 7.51 -12.43 -3.87
CA GLN A 64 8.34 -12.15 -2.72
C GLN A 64 9.81 -12.32 -3.11
N ILE A 65 10.59 -11.26 -2.91
CA ILE A 65 12.04 -11.27 -3.06
C ILE A 65 12.64 -11.41 -1.68
N GLU A 66 13.42 -12.48 -1.47
CA GLU A 66 14.10 -12.78 -0.22
C GLU A 66 15.61 -12.70 -0.42
N PHE A 67 16.28 -11.93 0.44
CA PHE A 67 17.73 -11.96 0.59
C PHE A 67 18.11 -12.98 1.66
N ASP A 68 19.12 -13.81 1.39
CA ASP A 68 19.74 -14.59 2.46
C ASP A 68 20.39 -13.64 3.50
N GLN A 69 20.67 -14.16 4.70
CA GLN A 69 21.23 -13.36 5.80
C GLN A 69 22.58 -12.71 5.46
N ASN A 70 23.28 -13.25 4.46
CA ASN A 70 24.57 -12.75 3.98
C ASN A 70 24.43 -11.83 2.75
N LYS A 71 23.21 -11.59 2.25
CA LYS A 71 22.88 -10.86 1.01
C LYS A 71 23.55 -11.43 -0.26
N THR A 72 23.96 -12.69 -0.22
CA THR A 72 24.68 -13.36 -1.31
C THR A 72 23.75 -14.08 -2.28
N LYS A 73 22.60 -14.53 -1.80
CA LYS A 73 21.59 -15.23 -2.58
C LYS A 73 20.26 -14.48 -2.53
N ILE A 74 19.63 -14.36 -3.70
CA ILE A 74 18.31 -13.79 -3.87
C ILE A 74 17.38 -14.91 -4.34
N SER A 75 16.27 -15.07 -3.65
CA SER A 75 15.18 -15.97 -4.06
C SER A 75 13.99 -15.13 -4.51
N GLU A 76 13.37 -15.53 -5.62
CA GLU A 76 12.13 -14.96 -6.11
C GLU A 76 11.03 -16.03 -6.01
N ILE A 77 10.03 -15.78 -5.18
CA ILE A 77 8.97 -16.73 -4.85
C ILE A 77 7.63 -16.11 -5.26
N PRO A 78 6.83 -16.73 -6.13
CA PRO A 78 5.51 -16.21 -6.49
C PRO A 78 4.64 -15.98 -5.24
N LEU A 79 4.08 -14.78 -5.11
CA LEU A 79 3.11 -14.42 -4.07
C LEU A 79 1.69 -14.75 -4.57
N ASN A 80 1.43 -14.52 -5.85
CA ASN A 80 0.32 -15.08 -6.62
C ASN A 80 0.82 -15.64 -7.95
N SER A 81 0.05 -16.59 -8.48
CA SER A 81 0.35 -17.26 -9.75
C SER A 81 -0.63 -16.89 -10.86
N LEU A 82 -1.67 -16.11 -10.55
CA LEU A 82 -2.68 -15.66 -11.50
C LEU A 82 -2.64 -14.14 -11.60
N ALA A 83 -2.67 -13.66 -12.84
CA ALA A 83 -2.89 -12.27 -13.15
C ALA A 83 -4.24 -11.79 -12.60
N LEU A 84 -4.28 -10.54 -12.15
CA LEU A 84 -5.45 -9.89 -11.56
C LEU A 84 -6.15 -8.94 -12.53
N ASN A 85 -5.52 -8.61 -13.68
CA ASN A 85 -6.20 -7.92 -14.76
C ASN A 85 -7.20 -8.84 -15.47
N GLU A 86 -8.28 -8.24 -15.94
CA GLU A 86 -9.10 -8.85 -16.99
C GLU A 86 -8.28 -8.85 -18.27
N GLU A 87 -8.26 -9.99 -18.98
CA GLU A 87 -7.34 -10.34 -20.09
C GLU A 87 -7.32 -9.33 -21.27
N GLN A 88 -8.19 -8.33 -21.27
CA GLN A 88 -8.39 -7.43 -22.39
C GLN A 88 -7.54 -6.15 -22.34
N ILE A 89 -6.99 -5.76 -21.18
CA ILE A 89 -6.29 -4.47 -21.02
C ILE A 89 -5.02 -4.62 -20.19
N GLU A 90 -3.88 -4.57 -20.87
CA GLU A 90 -2.55 -4.41 -20.29
C GLU A 90 -2.16 -2.94 -20.36
N MET A 91 -1.95 -2.32 -19.19
CA MET A 91 -1.58 -0.92 -19.08
C MET A 91 -0.51 -0.78 -18.00
N ASP A 92 0.63 -0.22 -18.35
CA ASP A 92 1.69 0.03 -17.38
C ASP A 92 1.21 0.95 -16.26
N ASN A 93 1.78 0.76 -15.07
CA ASN A 93 1.39 1.48 -13.86
C ASN A 93 -0.07 1.28 -13.43
N ARG A 94 -0.84 0.35 -14.03
CA ARG A 94 -2.22 0.07 -13.62
C ARG A 94 -2.30 -0.34 -12.15
N PHE A 95 -1.47 -1.27 -11.72
CA PHE A 95 -1.43 -1.78 -10.36
C PHE A 95 -0.32 -1.12 -9.53
N THR A 96 -0.62 -0.82 -8.26
CA THR A 96 0.39 -0.34 -7.29
C THR A 96 0.05 -0.80 -5.88
N LEU A 97 1.09 -1.01 -5.06
CA LEU A 97 0.97 -1.43 -3.66
C LEU A 97 1.07 -0.24 -2.71
N PHE A 98 0.11 -0.09 -1.82
CA PHE A 98 0.12 0.89 -0.74
C PHE A 98 0.44 0.19 0.59
N PRO A 99 1.48 0.62 1.32
CA PRO A 99 1.81 0.03 2.60
C PRO A 99 0.75 0.38 3.65
N THR A 100 0.49 -0.55 4.56
CA THR A 100 -0.36 -0.27 5.73
C THR A 100 0.53 -0.05 6.97
N GLN A 101 -0.08 0.26 8.12
CA GLN A 101 0.68 0.27 9.39
C GLN A 101 1.02 -1.16 9.84
N ASN A 102 0.25 -2.16 9.41
CA ASN A 102 0.66 -3.55 9.57
C ASN A 102 1.73 -3.86 8.51
N ASN A 103 2.96 -4.11 8.96
CA ASN A 103 4.09 -4.39 8.07
C ASN A 103 3.93 -5.68 7.24
N TRP A 104 3.01 -6.54 7.61
CA TRP A 104 2.66 -7.78 6.91
C TRP A 104 1.53 -7.62 5.89
N THR A 105 1.00 -6.40 5.72
CA THR A 105 -0.14 -6.16 4.85
C THR A 105 0.04 -4.93 3.96
N PHE A 106 -0.24 -5.11 2.68
CA PHE A 106 -0.42 -4.04 1.70
C PHE A 106 -1.87 -3.97 1.21
N LEU A 107 -2.21 -2.85 0.58
CA LEU A 107 -3.35 -2.75 -0.33
C LEU A 107 -2.83 -2.69 -1.76
N LEU A 108 -3.26 -3.61 -2.61
CA LEU A 108 -3.04 -3.53 -4.04
C LEU A 108 -4.22 -2.77 -4.65
N LEU A 109 -3.95 -1.70 -5.38
CA LEU A 109 -4.95 -0.91 -6.09
C LEU A 109 -4.80 -1.11 -7.59
N ASP A 110 -5.90 -1.48 -8.26
CA ASP A 110 -6.10 -1.26 -9.68
C ASP A 110 -6.48 0.20 -9.89
N GLN A 111 -5.53 1.01 -10.34
CA GLN A 111 -5.70 2.44 -10.54
C GLN A 111 -6.61 2.76 -11.74
N LEU A 112 -6.99 1.78 -12.56
CA LEU A 112 -7.90 1.96 -13.69
C LEU A 112 -9.36 1.85 -13.26
N TYR A 113 -9.71 0.78 -12.55
CA TYR A 113 -11.11 0.46 -12.18
C TYR A 113 -11.44 0.65 -10.70
N GLY A 114 -10.46 0.97 -9.86
CA GLY A 114 -10.67 1.14 -8.43
C GLY A 114 -10.93 -0.18 -7.69
N LYS A 115 -10.51 -1.31 -8.28
CA LYS A 115 -10.50 -2.61 -7.58
C LYS A 115 -9.36 -2.65 -6.59
N ILE A 116 -9.61 -3.20 -5.40
CA ILE A 116 -8.65 -3.23 -4.31
C ILE A 116 -8.56 -4.64 -3.76
N TRP A 117 -7.34 -5.08 -3.49
CA TRP A 117 -7.06 -6.33 -2.79
C TRP A 117 -6.26 -6.05 -1.53
N GLN A 118 -6.56 -6.78 -0.48
CA GLN A 118 -5.66 -6.91 0.67
C GLN A 118 -4.62 -7.98 0.35
N VAL A 119 -3.35 -7.61 0.44
CA VAL A 119 -2.21 -8.51 0.22
C VAL A 119 -1.53 -8.75 1.56
N ASN A 120 -1.81 -9.90 2.17
CA ASN A 120 -1.12 -10.39 3.35
C ASN A 120 0.06 -11.25 2.90
N TRP A 121 1.25 -10.93 3.39
CA TRP A 121 2.46 -11.70 3.10
C TRP A 121 3.10 -12.20 4.40
N ASP A 122 3.89 -13.26 4.33
CA ASP A 122 4.62 -13.86 5.44
C ASP A 122 6.00 -14.35 4.97
N THR A 123 6.93 -14.47 5.91
CA THR A 123 8.21 -15.20 5.71
C THR A 123 8.03 -16.64 5.24
N LYS A 124 6.86 -17.22 5.50
CA LYS A 124 6.42 -18.53 5.05
C LYS A 124 5.45 -18.36 3.87
N PRO A 125 5.88 -18.54 2.61
CA PRO A 125 5.07 -18.21 1.44
C PRO A 125 3.71 -18.90 1.39
N GLU A 126 3.57 -20.09 1.99
CA GLU A 126 2.32 -20.84 2.08
C GLU A 126 1.23 -20.14 2.91
N LYS A 127 1.58 -19.10 3.66
CA LYS A 127 0.65 -18.28 4.45
C LYS A 127 0.24 -16.98 3.76
N ASN A 128 0.79 -16.71 2.57
CA ASN A 128 0.41 -15.53 1.80
C ASN A 128 -1.07 -15.61 1.43
N GLU A 129 -1.76 -14.48 1.47
CA GLU A 129 -3.19 -14.40 1.19
C GLU A 129 -3.50 -13.10 0.44
N ILE A 130 -4.19 -13.23 -0.69
CA ILE A 130 -4.71 -12.08 -1.44
C ILE A 130 -6.23 -12.16 -1.42
N VAL A 131 -6.87 -11.13 -0.87
CA VAL A 131 -8.33 -11.10 -0.73
C VAL A 131 -8.90 -9.82 -1.33
N PRO A 132 -9.80 -9.89 -2.32
CA PRO A 132 -10.48 -8.70 -2.84
C PRO A 132 -11.25 -7.99 -1.71
N LEU A 133 -11.21 -6.66 -1.71
CA LEU A 133 -12.04 -5.80 -0.86
C LEU A 133 -13.33 -5.40 -1.58
N ASN A 134 -13.30 -5.33 -2.90
CA ASN A 134 -14.45 -5.16 -3.78
C ASN A 134 -14.30 -6.04 -5.03
N ASN A 135 -15.42 -6.54 -5.54
CA ASN A 135 -15.45 -7.39 -6.73
C ASN A 135 -15.83 -6.60 -8.00
N SER A 136 -16.44 -5.42 -7.83
CA SER A 136 -16.95 -4.60 -8.93
C SER A 136 -16.09 -3.36 -9.13
N SER A 137 -16.00 -2.93 -10.40
CA SER A 137 -15.44 -1.64 -10.80
C SER A 137 -16.19 -0.48 -10.12
N LEU A 138 -15.48 0.61 -9.81
CA LEU A 138 -16.08 1.86 -9.30
C LEU A 138 -16.54 2.81 -10.43
N ILE A 139 -16.34 2.40 -11.68
CA ILE A 139 -16.75 3.13 -12.89
C ILE A 139 -17.58 2.22 -13.79
N GLU A 140 -18.67 2.77 -14.33
CA GLU A 140 -19.57 2.07 -15.25
C GLU A 140 -19.03 2.10 -16.69
N GLU A 141 -18.54 3.26 -17.13
CA GLU A 141 -17.89 3.42 -18.43
C GLU A 141 -16.38 3.20 -18.30
N GLN A 142 -15.86 2.25 -19.08
CA GLN A 142 -14.44 1.96 -19.20
C GLN A 142 -13.77 3.02 -20.10
N LYS A 143 -13.76 4.27 -19.66
CA LYS A 143 -12.82 5.23 -20.23
C LYS A 143 -11.46 4.95 -19.63
N GLU A 144 -10.59 4.38 -20.44
CA GLU A 144 -9.22 4.04 -20.06
C GLU A 144 -8.44 5.31 -19.74
N ILE A 145 -8.23 5.57 -18.45
CA ILE A 145 -7.44 6.70 -17.98
C ILE A 145 -6.38 6.14 -17.06
N GLU A 146 -5.13 6.23 -17.49
CA GLU A 146 -3.99 5.75 -16.72
C GLU A 146 -3.99 6.38 -15.33
N SER A 147 -3.78 5.53 -14.33
CA SER A 147 -3.64 5.95 -12.95
C SER A 147 -4.80 6.80 -12.42
N ARG A 148 -6.05 6.59 -12.84
CA ARG A 148 -7.24 7.38 -12.41
C ARG A 148 -7.42 7.42 -10.89
N PHE A 149 -7.33 6.27 -10.24
CA PHE A 149 -7.54 6.14 -8.80
C PHE A 149 -6.24 6.22 -8.00
N THR A 150 -6.31 6.77 -6.79
CA THR A 150 -5.19 6.72 -5.83
C THR A 150 -5.67 6.61 -4.39
N LEU A 151 -4.89 5.94 -3.54
CA LEU A 151 -5.17 5.80 -2.11
C LEU A 151 -4.38 6.79 -1.28
N TYR A 152 -4.99 7.30 -0.22
CA TYR A 152 -4.32 8.06 0.81
C TYR A 152 -4.43 7.31 2.14
N PRO A 153 -3.30 6.96 2.78
CA PRO A 153 -3.33 6.38 4.10
C PRO A 153 -3.81 7.42 5.11
N THR A 154 -4.62 6.99 6.08
CA THR A 154 -4.95 7.82 7.24
C THR A 154 -4.04 7.47 8.42
N GLN A 155 -4.11 8.28 9.48
CA GLN A 155 -3.46 7.96 10.76
C GLN A 155 -4.01 6.66 11.40
N ASN A 156 -5.18 6.20 10.96
CA ASN A 156 -5.78 4.95 11.38
C ASN A 156 -5.52 3.86 10.31
N SER A 157 -4.81 2.79 10.69
CA SER A 157 -4.47 1.67 9.80
C SER A 157 -5.64 0.90 9.19
N TRP A 158 -6.84 1.10 9.72
CA TRP A 158 -8.08 0.49 9.24
C TRP A 158 -8.87 1.37 8.28
N ASN A 159 -8.45 2.63 8.09
CA ASN A 159 -9.15 3.61 7.26
C ASN A 159 -8.22 4.19 6.19
N PHE A 160 -8.70 4.22 4.96
CA PHE A 160 -8.02 4.82 3.81
C PHE A 160 -9.02 5.68 3.06
N LEU A 161 -8.52 6.71 2.37
CA LEU A 161 -9.30 7.45 1.40
C LEU A 161 -8.91 6.99 0.01
N LEU A 162 -9.89 6.73 -0.83
CA LEU A 162 -9.70 6.53 -2.27
C LEU A 162 -10.21 7.77 -2.99
N LEU A 163 -9.39 8.32 -3.87
CA LEU A 163 -9.75 9.46 -4.69
C LEU A 163 -9.80 9.04 -6.16
N ASP A 164 -10.89 9.38 -6.83
CA ASP A 164 -10.95 9.46 -8.28
C ASP A 164 -10.37 10.82 -8.72
N LYS A 165 -9.20 10.81 -9.34
CA LYS A 165 -8.50 12.05 -9.73
C LYS A 165 -9.14 12.77 -10.91
N ILE A 166 -10.16 12.18 -11.54
CA ILE A 166 -10.80 12.74 -12.74
C ILE A 166 -12.07 13.50 -12.38
N ASP A 167 -12.94 12.93 -11.55
CA ASP A 167 -14.20 13.55 -11.16
C ASP A 167 -14.25 13.99 -9.68
N GLY A 168 -13.22 13.68 -8.89
CA GLY A 168 -13.09 14.10 -7.51
C GLY A 168 -13.90 13.30 -6.50
N ARG A 169 -14.59 12.23 -6.92
CA ARG A 169 -15.32 11.35 -5.98
C ARG A 169 -14.36 10.73 -4.98
N LEU A 170 -14.84 10.61 -3.75
CA LEU A 170 -14.09 10.09 -2.61
C LEU A 170 -14.81 8.87 -2.02
N TRP A 171 -14.04 7.88 -1.62
CA TRP A 171 -14.54 6.76 -0.84
C TRP A 171 -13.71 6.58 0.43
N GLN A 172 -14.39 6.26 1.52
CA GLN A 172 -13.76 5.71 2.71
C GLN A 172 -13.64 4.20 2.55
N ILE A 173 -12.43 3.67 2.67
CA ILE A 173 -12.19 2.24 2.75
C ILE A 173 -12.00 1.88 4.21
N ARG A 174 -12.89 1.01 4.72
CA ARG A 174 -12.84 0.48 6.08
C ARG A 174 -12.46 -0.99 6.02
N ARG A 175 -11.46 -1.34 6.82
CA ARG A 175 -11.04 -2.74 7.02
C ARG A 175 -11.43 -3.21 8.41
N SER A 176 -11.62 -4.52 8.57
CA SER A 176 -11.78 -5.14 9.89
C SER A 176 -11.10 -6.51 9.94
N LYS A 177 -10.79 -6.98 11.16
CA LYS A 177 -10.29 -8.36 11.40
C LYS A 177 -11.37 -9.43 11.27
N LYS A 178 -12.66 -9.06 11.31
CA LYS A 178 -13.78 -10.00 11.24
C LYS A 178 -14.21 -10.17 9.78
N SER A 179 -14.58 -11.40 9.40
CA SER A 179 -15.21 -11.69 8.11
C SER A 179 -16.45 -10.81 7.94
N GLY A 180 -16.45 -9.92 6.94
CA GLY A 180 -17.58 -9.05 6.59
C GLY A 180 -17.39 -7.55 6.82
N GLY A 181 -16.39 -7.09 7.60
CA GLY A 181 -16.20 -5.65 7.87
C GLY A 181 -15.30 -4.93 6.86
N LYS A 182 -15.36 -5.31 5.57
CA LYS A 182 -14.59 -4.69 4.49
C LYS A 182 -15.57 -3.89 3.65
N GLU A 183 -15.52 -2.57 3.75
CA GLU A 183 -16.48 -1.68 3.12
C GLU A 183 -15.74 -0.59 2.35
N ILE A 184 -16.18 -0.35 1.11
CA ILE A 184 -15.81 0.85 0.33
C ILE A 184 -17.07 1.70 0.28
N ILE A 185 -17.04 2.83 0.99
CA ILE A 185 -18.21 3.67 1.23
C ILE A 185 -18.00 5.01 0.52
N PRO A 186 -18.86 5.41 -0.42
CA PRO A 186 -18.76 6.74 -1.02
C PRO A 186 -18.97 7.82 0.04
N ILE A 187 -18.15 8.87 -0.01
CA ILE A 187 -18.27 10.06 0.83
C ILE A 187 -19.00 11.12 -0.02
N GLN A 188 -20.15 11.59 0.48
CA GLN A 188 -20.91 12.70 -0.11
C GLN A 188 -20.54 14.03 0.53
#